data_AF-A0A952HUQ5-F1
#
_entry.id   AF-A0A952HUQ5-F1
#
_cell.length_a   1.000
_cell.length_b   1.000
_cell.length_c   1.000
_cell.angle_alpha   90.00
_cell.angle_beta   90.00
_cell.angle_gamma   90.00
#
_symmetry.space_group_name_H-M   'P 1'
#
loop_
_entity.id
_entity.type
_entity.pdbx_description
1 polymer ?
#
loop_
_entity_poly.entity_id
_entity_poly.type
_entity_poly.pdbx_seq_one_letter_code
_entity_poly.pdbx_strand_id
1 'polypeptide(L)'
;MKKNLFLIKIIYLLILFLFSNSYAQIDEVVKIYKSDFEQIDLDNSYDLIKKNQSFAISSYTALKIASFLSYQQDYKTAFKFIQLADIDAFLEEDKPFYLYVYGNILKNLQDSTYLDTFKQLVQNYCHSYYGYKTYLEIYPYLSEKEKYNALDTCLKNRHYEKVKNLLFTLKDENAVNYYLLNISQDKEFYFNQISKDSEFYLKALSKMSHLNPIYEQEYLNTLLLKDDVKTFLNFVKNKALKAFYKEDYNSFQKYYEMFYSFNDKEDSDLEWLKFLYYYKSKDLDLAKTKLLSYKKFSNDPYQIEYWSKLIENKNINEINIKDSYKVSEITPYLSLIVYKTGKSITIKKENPCPNKYGEIAEILNKLKSIDYKLAWTEGVYQVKKGKCGEVYSALPEAGVRCFSQLHECSYVKPFGSVKPKEFENIIYAIMKQESFFNPYVISWSNAVGLTQFIPKTGYHAAKQIGLNDFDMVDLYKPDNAILFAKWYVQKLLNM
;
A
#
# COMPACT_ATOMS: atom_id res chain seq x y z
N MET A 1 -1.99 56.41 4.55
CA MET A 1 -2.99 55.32 4.72
C MET A 1 -3.80 54.99 3.45
N LYS A 2 -4.42 55.94 2.73
CA LYS A 2 -5.27 55.64 1.54
C LYS A 2 -4.53 54.95 0.36
N LYS A 3 -3.26 55.27 0.11
CA LYS A 3 -2.45 54.67 -0.98
C LYS A 3 -2.16 53.18 -0.76
N ASN A 4 -1.92 52.76 0.49
CA ASN A 4 -1.71 51.34 0.83
C ASN A 4 -3.01 50.53 0.71
N LEU A 5 -4.16 51.09 1.06
CA LEU A 5 -5.45 50.41 0.94
C LEU A 5 -5.85 50.17 -0.53
N PHE A 6 -5.49 51.10 -1.43
CA PHE A 6 -5.72 50.96 -2.86
C PHE A 6 -4.81 49.91 -3.50
N LEU A 7 -3.53 49.87 -3.11
CA LEU A 7 -2.57 48.86 -3.57
C LEU A 7 -2.98 47.45 -3.11
N ILE A 8 -3.44 47.31 -1.86
CA ILE A 8 -3.96 46.04 -1.32
C ILE A 8 -5.21 45.59 -2.09
N LYS A 9 -6.13 46.51 -2.46
CA LYS A 9 -7.31 46.19 -3.28
C LYS A 9 -6.94 45.73 -4.69
N ILE A 10 -5.97 46.36 -5.34
CA ILE A 10 -5.49 45.95 -6.67
C ILE A 10 -4.84 44.57 -6.60
N ILE A 11 -4.00 44.32 -5.60
CA ILE A 11 -3.39 43.00 -5.38
C ILE A 11 -4.46 41.94 -5.16
N TYR A 12 -5.49 42.23 -4.36
CA TYR A 12 -6.61 41.31 -4.11
C TYR A 12 -7.44 41.03 -5.38
N LEU A 13 -7.72 42.05 -6.19
CA LEU A 13 -8.40 41.91 -7.49
C LEU A 13 -7.58 41.12 -8.50
N LEU A 14 -6.26 41.32 -8.56
CA LEU A 14 -5.35 40.55 -9.41
C LEU A 14 -5.29 39.08 -8.98
N ILE A 15 -5.22 38.82 -7.67
CA ILE A 15 -5.26 37.46 -7.11
C ILE A 15 -6.59 36.77 -7.45
N LEU A 16 -7.73 37.44 -7.24
CA LEU A 16 -9.05 36.93 -7.62
C LEU A 16 -9.17 36.66 -9.13
N PHE A 17 -8.61 37.54 -9.96
CA PHE A 17 -8.63 37.38 -11.41
C PHE A 17 -7.77 36.18 -11.86
N LEU A 18 -6.59 36.00 -11.27
CA LEU A 18 -5.71 34.86 -11.53
C LEU A 18 -6.40 33.54 -11.16
N PHE A 19 -7.03 33.47 -9.99
CA PHE A 19 -7.84 32.31 -9.61
C PHE A 19 -8.98 32.10 -10.62
N SER A 20 -9.78 33.11 -10.94
CA SER A 20 -10.89 32.95 -11.89
C SER A 20 -10.46 32.43 -13.27
N ASN A 21 -9.26 32.79 -13.73
CA ASN A 21 -8.74 32.36 -15.03
C ASN A 21 -8.23 30.91 -15.01
N SER A 22 -7.46 30.50 -13.98
CA SER A 22 -7.05 29.09 -13.86
C SER A 22 -8.25 28.15 -13.67
N TYR A 23 -9.28 28.62 -12.97
CA TYR A 23 -10.53 27.88 -12.82
C TYR A 23 -11.28 27.63 -14.12
N ALA A 24 -11.42 28.66 -14.96
CA ALA A 24 -12.09 28.55 -16.24
C ALA A 24 -11.35 27.55 -17.15
N GLN A 25 -10.02 27.58 -17.11
CA GLN A 25 -9.19 26.65 -17.86
C GLN A 25 -9.35 25.20 -17.38
N ILE A 26 -9.38 24.97 -16.06
CA ILE A 26 -9.60 23.61 -15.53
C ILE A 26 -11.00 23.09 -15.84
N ASP A 27 -12.03 23.94 -15.88
CA ASP A 27 -13.36 23.52 -16.36
C ASP A 27 -13.33 23.04 -17.79
N GLU A 28 -12.62 23.74 -18.66
CA GLU A 28 -12.47 23.36 -20.06
C GLU A 28 -11.71 22.03 -20.17
N VAL A 29 -10.63 21.83 -19.40
CA VAL A 29 -9.92 20.54 -19.36
C VAL A 29 -10.86 19.41 -18.90
N VAL A 30 -11.64 19.63 -17.84
CA VAL A 30 -12.61 18.64 -17.34
C VAL A 30 -13.71 18.34 -18.37
N LYS A 31 -14.21 19.35 -19.08
CA LYS A 31 -15.19 19.17 -20.16
C LYS A 31 -14.61 18.29 -21.27
N ILE A 32 -13.38 18.56 -21.69
CA ILE A 32 -12.67 17.74 -22.67
C ILE A 32 -12.52 16.32 -22.13
N TYR A 33 -12.01 16.15 -20.91
CA TYR A 33 -11.86 14.84 -20.27
C TYR A 33 -13.16 14.01 -20.26
N LYS A 34 -14.30 14.65 -19.99
CA LYS A 34 -15.62 13.99 -19.96
C LYS A 34 -16.27 13.81 -21.34
N SER A 35 -15.74 14.44 -22.38
CA SER A 35 -16.27 14.31 -23.75
C SER A 35 -15.91 12.97 -24.40
N ASP A 36 -16.61 12.67 -25.48
CA ASP A 36 -16.39 11.48 -26.33
C ASP A 36 -15.40 11.74 -27.47
N PHE A 37 -14.84 12.96 -27.54
CA PHE A 37 -13.79 13.37 -28.49
C PHE A 37 -14.13 13.38 -29.99
N GLU A 38 -15.37 13.10 -30.38
CA GLU A 38 -15.77 13.12 -31.79
C GLU A 38 -15.75 14.54 -32.42
N GLN A 39 -15.85 15.60 -31.61
CA GLN A 39 -15.94 16.99 -32.05
C GLN A 39 -15.00 17.95 -31.30
N ILE A 40 -13.86 17.47 -30.81
CA ILE A 40 -12.90 18.33 -30.10
C ILE A 40 -11.95 19.05 -31.06
N ASP A 41 -11.73 20.33 -30.82
CA ASP A 41 -10.66 21.10 -31.45
C ASP A 41 -9.32 20.68 -30.84
N LEU A 42 -8.52 19.93 -31.61
CA LEU A 42 -7.27 19.35 -31.14
C LEU A 42 -6.20 20.41 -30.85
N ASP A 43 -6.13 21.49 -31.63
CA ASP A 43 -5.12 22.52 -31.43
C ASP A 43 -5.41 23.32 -30.15
N ASN A 44 -6.66 23.74 -29.97
CA ASN A 44 -7.09 24.39 -28.73
C ASN A 44 -6.96 23.46 -27.51
N SER A 45 -7.30 22.18 -27.65
CA SER A 45 -7.15 21.20 -26.57
C SER A 45 -5.69 21.01 -26.19
N TYR A 46 -4.78 20.93 -27.16
CA TYR A 46 -3.34 20.80 -26.94
C TYR A 46 -2.80 22.00 -26.15
N ASP A 47 -3.11 23.22 -26.59
CA ASP A 47 -2.65 24.45 -25.92
C ASP A 47 -3.20 24.59 -24.51
N LEU A 48 -4.47 24.21 -24.30
CA LEU A 48 -5.10 24.25 -22.99
C LEU A 48 -4.44 23.26 -22.01
N ILE A 49 -4.25 22.00 -22.43
CA ILE A 49 -3.58 20.98 -21.62
C ILE A 49 -2.14 21.39 -21.33
N LYS A 50 -1.41 21.89 -22.34
CA LYS A 50 -0.03 22.35 -22.20
C LYS A 50 0.11 23.47 -21.16
N LYS A 51 -0.82 24.44 -21.14
CA LYS A 51 -0.85 25.50 -20.12
C LYS A 51 -1.14 24.98 -18.71
N ASN A 52 -1.79 23.82 -18.58
CA ASN A 52 -2.27 23.24 -17.33
C ASN A 52 -1.56 21.92 -16.94
N GLN A 53 -0.35 21.67 -17.44
CA GLN A 53 0.44 20.44 -17.14
C GLN A 53 0.77 20.26 -15.65
N SER A 54 0.63 21.32 -14.84
CA SER A 54 0.83 21.23 -13.40
C SER A 54 -0.22 20.40 -12.67
N PHE A 55 -1.32 20.01 -13.34
CA PHE A 55 -2.46 19.30 -12.78
C PHE A 55 -2.58 17.87 -13.32
N ALA A 56 -2.99 16.94 -12.47
CA ALA A 56 -3.15 15.54 -12.83
C ALA A 56 -4.26 15.35 -13.87
N ILE A 57 -5.36 16.10 -13.76
CA ILE A 57 -6.45 16.03 -14.75
C ILE A 57 -5.97 16.28 -16.18
N SER A 58 -4.96 17.14 -16.37
CA SER A 58 -4.35 17.40 -17.68
C SER A 58 -3.62 16.19 -18.22
N SER A 59 -2.85 15.47 -17.39
CA SER A 59 -2.20 14.21 -17.78
C SER A 59 -3.21 13.12 -18.16
N TYR A 60 -4.30 12.99 -17.40
CA TYR A 60 -5.37 12.05 -17.71
C TYR A 60 -6.11 12.41 -19.01
N THR A 61 -6.34 13.70 -19.24
CA THR A 61 -6.97 14.20 -20.48
C THR A 61 -6.06 13.94 -21.68
N ALA A 62 -4.78 14.25 -21.56
CA ALA A 62 -3.77 13.98 -22.58
C ALA A 62 -3.70 12.49 -22.94
N LEU A 63 -3.68 11.60 -21.94
CA LEU A 63 -3.71 10.16 -22.16
C LEU A 63 -5.00 9.71 -22.86
N LYS A 64 -6.17 10.21 -22.45
CA LYS A 64 -7.46 9.84 -23.03
C LYS A 64 -7.53 10.25 -24.51
N ILE A 65 -7.09 11.48 -24.85
CA ILE A 65 -7.00 11.96 -26.23
C ILE A 65 -5.98 11.15 -27.04
N ALA A 66 -4.78 10.94 -26.51
CA ALA A 66 -3.74 10.15 -27.18
C ALA A 66 -4.21 8.72 -27.46
N SER A 67 -4.91 8.11 -26.51
CA SER A 67 -5.51 6.79 -26.72
C SER A 67 -6.55 6.81 -27.83
N PHE A 68 -7.46 7.80 -27.85
CA PHE A 68 -8.47 7.94 -28.90
C PHE A 68 -7.83 8.11 -30.28
N LEU A 69 -6.87 9.02 -30.42
CA LEU A 69 -6.15 9.26 -31.69
C LEU A 69 -5.36 8.04 -32.15
N SER A 70 -4.75 7.31 -31.22
CA SER A 70 -4.06 6.05 -31.50
C SER A 70 -5.01 4.98 -32.07
N TYR A 71 -6.25 4.90 -31.58
CA TYR A 71 -7.29 4.04 -32.17
C TYR A 71 -7.67 4.46 -33.59
N GLN A 72 -7.65 5.77 -33.87
CA GLN A 72 -7.86 6.33 -35.22
C GLN A 72 -6.60 6.26 -36.11
N GLN A 73 -5.53 5.62 -35.62
CA GLN A 73 -4.24 5.48 -36.31
C GLN A 73 -3.50 6.82 -36.57
N ASP A 74 -3.89 7.91 -35.92
CA ASP A 74 -3.15 9.18 -35.92
C ASP A 74 -2.07 9.17 -34.83
N TYR A 75 -1.03 8.38 -35.05
CA TYR A 75 0.04 8.19 -34.06
C TYR A 75 0.90 9.44 -33.87
N LYS A 76 1.04 10.29 -34.89
CA LYS A 76 1.85 11.52 -34.80
C LYS A 76 1.19 12.51 -33.84
N THR A 77 -0.12 12.73 -33.99
CA THR A 77 -0.84 13.63 -33.08
C THR A 77 -1.01 12.98 -31.71
N ALA A 78 -1.29 11.68 -31.63
CA ALA A 78 -1.33 10.95 -30.35
C ALA A 78 -0.02 11.11 -29.56
N PHE A 79 1.13 11.03 -30.24
CA PHE A 79 2.44 11.24 -29.62
C PHE A 79 2.61 12.65 -29.06
N LYS A 80 2.17 13.69 -29.77
CA LYS A 80 2.19 15.06 -29.26
C LYS A 80 1.41 15.18 -27.94
N PHE A 81 0.22 14.59 -27.86
CA PHE A 81 -0.60 14.66 -26.64
C PHE A 81 0.01 13.86 -25.50
N ILE A 82 0.43 12.62 -25.72
CA ILE A 82 0.93 11.79 -24.61
C ILE A 82 2.22 12.34 -24.00
N GLN A 83 3.03 13.08 -24.77
CA GLN A 83 4.18 13.83 -24.25
C GLN A 83 3.83 14.95 -23.27
N LEU A 84 2.56 15.41 -23.24
CA LEU A 84 2.10 16.37 -22.23
C LEU A 84 1.78 15.71 -20.89
N ALA A 85 1.67 14.38 -20.84
CA ALA A 85 1.31 13.66 -19.63
C ALA A 85 2.53 13.45 -18.72
N ASP A 86 2.37 13.81 -17.45
CA ASP A 86 3.29 13.43 -16.39
C ASP A 86 2.93 12.05 -15.85
N ILE A 87 3.86 11.09 -15.92
CA ILE A 87 3.65 9.71 -15.43
C ILE A 87 3.36 9.66 -13.93
N ASP A 88 3.88 10.62 -13.15
CA ASP A 88 3.66 10.68 -11.70
C ASP A 88 2.26 11.19 -11.32
N ALA A 89 1.49 11.70 -12.28
CA ALA A 89 0.09 12.05 -12.10
C ALA A 89 -0.82 10.82 -12.02
N PHE A 90 -0.44 9.70 -12.65
CA PHE A 90 -1.27 8.50 -12.67
C PHE A 90 -1.21 7.75 -11.34
N LEU A 91 -2.38 7.26 -10.91
CA LEU A 91 -2.48 6.25 -9.87
C LEU A 91 -1.80 4.95 -10.34
N GLU A 92 -1.38 4.10 -9.41
CA GLU A 92 -0.62 2.89 -9.78
C GLU A 92 -1.43 1.95 -10.68
N GLU A 93 -2.71 1.79 -10.39
CA GLU A 93 -3.65 1.01 -11.17
C GLU A 93 -3.85 1.52 -12.62
N ASP A 94 -3.56 2.80 -12.87
CA ASP A 94 -3.75 3.45 -14.18
C ASP A 94 -2.46 3.46 -15.02
N LYS A 95 -1.29 3.30 -14.40
CA LYS A 95 0.01 3.25 -15.10
C LYS A 95 0.11 2.15 -16.17
N PRO A 96 -0.45 0.92 -15.99
CA PRO A 96 -0.43 -0.09 -17.04
C PRO A 96 -1.09 0.38 -18.34
N PHE A 97 -2.18 1.13 -18.24
CA PHE A 97 -2.87 1.67 -19.41
C PHE A 97 -2.04 2.76 -20.10
N TYR A 98 -1.46 3.68 -19.32
CA TYR A 98 -0.54 4.69 -19.86
C TYR A 98 0.62 4.06 -20.66
N LEU A 99 1.34 3.12 -20.05
CA LEU A 99 2.48 2.46 -20.70
C LEU A 99 2.06 1.68 -21.94
N TYR A 100 0.86 1.07 -21.92
CA TYR A 100 0.31 0.38 -23.08
C TYR A 100 0.05 1.33 -24.24
N VAL A 101 -0.64 2.44 -23.99
CA VAL A 101 -0.94 3.44 -25.03
C VAL A 101 0.37 4.05 -25.56
N TYR A 102 1.29 4.43 -24.67
CA TYR A 102 2.56 5.04 -25.04
C TYR A 102 3.42 4.09 -25.89
N GLY A 103 3.59 2.85 -25.45
CA GLY A 103 4.36 1.85 -26.20
C GLY A 103 3.75 1.54 -27.57
N ASN A 104 2.42 1.50 -27.69
CA ASN A 104 1.77 1.32 -28.99
C ASN A 104 1.98 2.49 -29.93
N ILE A 105 1.93 3.73 -29.43
CA ILE A 105 2.23 4.92 -30.23
C ILE A 105 3.68 4.86 -30.73
N LEU A 106 4.65 4.62 -29.84
CA LEU A 106 6.07 4.50 -30.19
C LEU A 106 6.30 3.41 -31.25
N LYS A 107 5.70 2.23 -31.06
CA LYS A 107 5.80 1.09 -31.98
C LYS A 107 5.35 1.47 -33.39
N ASN A 108 4.20 2.13 -33.52
CA ASN A 108 3.65 2.54 -34.82
C ASN A 108 4.42 3.70 -35.47
N LEU A 109 5.11 4.51 -34.66
CA LEU A 109 6.04 5.53 -35.14
C LEU A 109 7.43 4.98 -35.48
N GLN A 110 7.65 3.66 -35.32
CA GLN A 110 8.95 3.00 -35.50
C GLN A 110 10.05 3.56 -34.59
N ASP A 111 9.67 4.12 -33.44
CA ASP A 111 10.61 4.59 -32.43
C ASP A 111 11.26 3.40 -31.73
N SER A 112 12.59 3.35 -31.67
CA SER A 112 13.33 2.21 -31.13
C SER A 112 13.09 1.92 -29.64
N THR A 113 12.57 2.90 -28.89
CA THR A 113 12.33 2.79 -27.44
C THR A 113 11.00 2.13 -27.07
N TYR A 114 10.16 1.78 -28.05
CA TYR A 114 8.86 1.14 -27.79
C TYR A 114 9.01 -0.17 -26.98
N LEU A 115 10.06 -0.94 -27.27
CA LEU A 115 10.30 -2.23 -26.62
C LEU A 115 10.68 -2.04 -25.16
N ASP A 116 11.42 -0.98 -24.82
CA ASP A 116 11.76 -0.66 -23.42
C ASP A 116 10.50 -0.30 -22.62
N THR A 117 9.60 0.49 -23.21
CA THR A 117 8.30 0.82 -22.59
C THR A 117 7.46 -0.44 -22.35
N PHE A 118 7.39 -1.33 -23.33
CA PHE A 118 6.66 -2.59 -23.19
C PHE A 118 7.33 -3.56 -22.20
N LYS A 119 8.66 -3.61 -22.14
CA LYS A 119 9.40 -4.37 -21.13
C LYS A 119 9.12 -3.86 -19.71
N GLN A 120 9.02 -2.54 -19.52
CA GLN A 120 8.61 -1.95 -18.23
C GLN A 120 7.18 -2.35 -17.87
N LEU A 121 6.25 -2.27 -18.82
CA LEU A 121 4.85 -2.67 -18.61
C LEU A 121 4.74 -4.14 -18.21
N VAL A 122 5.43 -5.02 -18.93
CA VAL A 122 5.40 -6.46 -18.71
C VAL A 122 6.01 -6.83 -17.36
N GLN A 123 7.22 -6.36 -17.06
CA GLN A 123 7.92 -6.78 -15.84
C GLN A 123 7.21 -6.31 -14.56
N ASN A 124 6.62 -5.11 -14.58
CA ASN A 124 6.00 -4.52 -13.40
C ASN A 124 4.50 -4.83 -13.29
N TYR A 125 3.82 -5.05 -14.42
CA TYR A 125 2.36 -5.15 -14.46
C TYR A 125 1.82 -6.32 -15.28
N CYS A 126 2.57 -7.42 -15.46
CA CYS A 126 2.06 -8.62 -16.16
C CYS A 126 0.71 -9.13 -15.60
N HIS A 127 0.48 -8.94 -14.30
CA HIS A 127 -0.77 -9.31 -13.64
C HIS A 127 -1.98 -8.49 -14.12
N SER A 128 -1.78 -7.27 -14.65
CA SER A 128 -2.84 -6.42 -15.21
C SER A 128 -3.34 -6.95 -16.56
N TYR A 129 -4.46 -6.43 -17.05
CA TYR A 129 -4.96 -6.75 -18.39
C TYR A 129 -3.94 -6.36 -19.48
N TYR A 130 -3.50 -5.09 -19.46
CA TYR A 130 -2.59 -4.55 -20.47
C TYR A 130 -1.21 -5.19 -20.42
N GLY A 131 -0.65 -5.43 -19.22
CA GLY A 131 0.64 -6.09 -19.11
C GLY A 131 0.62 -7.55 -19.57
N TYR A 132 -0.46 -8.29 -19.28
CA TYR A 132 -0.62 -9.66 -19.80
C TYR A 132 -0.76 -9.66 -21.33
N LYS A 133 -1.59 -8.76 -21.88
CA LYS A 133 -1.77 -8.61 -23.33
C LYS A 133 -0.44 -8.29 -24.02
N THR A 134 0.30 -7.30 -23.52
CA THR A 134 1.60 -6.91 -24.07
C THR A 134 2.63 -8.03 -23.94
N TYR A 135 2.62 -8.82 -22.86
CA TYR A 135 3.51 -9.98 -22.74
C TYR A 135 3.32 -10.93 -23.92
N LEU A 136 2.07 -11.31 -24.23
CA LEU A 136 1.77 -12.22 -25.33
C LEU A 136 2.23 -11.68 -26.69
N GLU A 137 2.25 -10.35 -26.86
CA GLU A 137 2.74 -9.71 -28.08
C GLU A 137 4.26 -9.71 -28.20
N ILE A 138 5.00 -9.63 -27.08
CA ILE A 138 6.46 -9.37 -27.11
C ILE A 138 7.33 -10.48 -26.53
N TYR A 139 6.75 -11.56 -25.98
CA TYR A 139 7.53 -12.62 -25.31
C TYR A 139 8.69 -13.21 -26.15
N PRO A 140 8.66 -13.26 -27.51
CA PRO A 140 9.81 -13.69 -28.29
C PRO A 140 11.04 -12.77 -28.17
N TYR A 141 10.83 -11.50 -27.81
CA TYR A 141 11.87 -10.48 -27.63
C TYR A 141 12.30 -10.29 -26.17
N LEU A 142 11.71 -11.05 -25.24
CA LEU A 142 12.08 -11.04 -23.82
C LEU A 142 13.19 -12.04 -23.55
N SER A 143 14.17 -11.63 -22.76
CA SER A 143 15.10 -12.55 -22.10
C SER A 143 14.37 -13.45 -21.11
N GLU A 144 14.93 -14.62 -20.79
CA GLU A 144 14.32 -15.52 -19.80
C GLU A 144 14.14 -14.83 -18.45
N LYS A 145 15.11 -14.00 -18.02
CA LYS A 145 15.01 -13.22 -16.79
C LYS A 145 13.82 -12.25 -16.79
N GLU A 146 13.56 -11.57 -17.91
CA GLU A 146 12.40 -10.68 -18.04
C GLU A 146 11.08 -11.46 -18.00
N LYS A 147 11.05 -12.67 -18.58
CA LYS A 147 9.90 -13.57 -18.48
C LYS A 147 9.66 -14.02 -17.04
N TYR A 148 10.71 -14.41 -16.32
CA TYR A 148 10.63 -14.79 -14.91
C TYR A 148 10.09 -13.64 -14.05
N ASN A 149 10.58 -12.41 -14.26
CA ASN A 149 10.06 -11.23 -13.57
C ASN A 149 8.55 -11.03 -13.80
N ALA A 150 8.09 -11.20 -15.03
CA ALA A 150 6.68 -11.07 -15.38
C ALA A 150 5.82 -12.16 -14.70
N LEU A 151 6.27 -13.42 -14.72
CA LEU A 151 5.58 -14.52 -14.05
C LEU A 151 5.59 -14.34 -12.52
N ASP A 152 6.69 -13.87 -11.94
CA ASP A 152 6.78 -13.53 -10.52
C ASP A 152 5.78 -12.43 -10.15
N THR A 153 5.61 -11.42 -11.00
CA THR A 153 4.61 -10.36 -10.82
C THR A 153 3.19 -10.93 -10.85
N CYS A 154 2.87 -11.84 -11.78
CA CYS A 154 1.59 -12.56 -11.78
C CYS A 154 1.39 -13.42 -10.52
N LEU A 155 2.42 -14.16 -10.11
CA LEU A 155 2.37 -15.05 -8.96
C LEU A 155 2.18 -14.28 -7.64
N LYS A 156 2.93 -13.19 -7.44
CA LYS A 156 2.80 -12.29 -6.27
C LYS A 156 1.39 -11.72 -6.12
N ASN A 157 0.76 -11.39 -7.25
CA ASN A 157 -0.62 -10.87 -7.31
C ASN A 157 -1.68 -11.99 -7.46
N ARG A 158 -1.31 -13.25 -7.24
CA ARG A 158 -2.22 -14.41 -7.23
C ARG A 158 -2.96 -14.70 -8.54
N HIS A 159 -2.41 -14.27 -9.68
CA HIS A 159 -2.95 -14.58 -11.01
C HIS A 159 -2.41 -15.93 -11.52
N TYR A 160 -2.74 -17.02 -10.82
CA TYR A 160 -2.21 -18.35 -11.09
C TYR A 160 -2.54 -18.88 -12.49
N GLU A 161 -3.75 -18.60 -13.00
CA GLU A 161 -4.12 -18.97 -14.38
C GLU A 161 -3.28 -18.23 -15.42
N LYS A 162 -2.95 -16.95 -15.19
CA LYS A 162 -2.02 -16.22 -16.07
C LYS A 162 -0.63 -16.86 -16.02
N VAL A 163 -0.12 -17.20 -14.83
CA VAL A 163 1.17 -17.90 -14.72
C VAL A 163 1.16 -19.19 -15.54
N LYS A 164 0.16 -20.05 -15.32
CA LYS A 164 -0.02 -21.32 -16.04
C LYS A 164 -0.01 -21.12 -17.56
N ASN A 165 -0.77 -20.14 -18.04
CA ASN A 165 -0.90 -19.85 -19.46
C ASN A 165 0.37 -19.26 -20.09
N LEU A 166 1.34 -18.78 -19.31
CA LEU A 166 2.59 -18.22 -19.84
C LEU A 166 3.77 -19.20 -19.76
N LEU A 167 3.62 -20.36 -19.11
CA LEU A 167 4.71 -21.32 -18.93
C LEU A 167 5.28 -21.83 -20.26
N PHE A 168 4.44 -21.95 -21.30
CA PHE A 168 4.87 -22.41 -22.63
C PHE A 168 5.94 -21.51 -23.28
N THR A 169 6.10 -20.29 -22.78
CA THR A 169 7.06 -19.32 -23.31
C THR A 169 8.46 -19.45 -22.71
N LEU A 170 8.61 -20.22 -21.63
CA LEU A 170 9.90 -20.45 -20.96
C LEU A 170 10.68 -21.56 -21.67
N LYS A 171 12.00 -21.43 -21.71
CA LYS A 171 12.89 -22.45 -22.29
C LYS A 171 13.46 -23.40 -21.23
N ASP A 172 13.66 -22.91 -20.02
CA ASP A 172 14.22 -23.71 -18.91
C ASP A 172 13.12 -24.55 -18.24
N GLU A 173 13.22 -25.88 -18.38
CA GLU A 173 12.30 -26.82 -17.74
C GLU A 173 12.30 -26.70 -16.21
N ASN A 174 13.43 -26.33 -15.59
CA ASN A 174 13.50 -26.11 -14.14
C ASN A 174 12.66 -24.91 -13.71
N ALA A 175 12.65 -23.85 -14.53
CA ALA A 175 11.80 -22.68 -14.31
C ALA A 175 10.33 -23.06 -14.42
N VAL A 176 9.96 -23.83 -15.46
CA VAL A 176 8.60 -24.34 -15.66
C VAL A 176 8.14 -25.14 -14.44
N ASN A 177 8.94 -26.10 -13.99
CA ASN A 177 8.64 -26.91 -12.81
C ASN A 177 8.56 -26.07 -11.52
N TYR A 178 9.43 -25.06 -11.37
CA TYR A 178 9.35 -24.14 -10.24
C TYR A 178 8.03 -23.36 -10.21
N TYR A 179 7.57 -22.83 -11.35
CA TYR A 179 6.30 -22.12 -11.38
C TYR A 179 5.10 -23.06 -11.21
N LEU A 180 5.15 -24.29 -11.76
CA LEU A 180 4.13 -25.33 -11.54
C LEU A 180 4.04 -25.74 -10.06
N LEU A 181 5.17 -25.90 -9.38
CA LEU A 181 5.23 -26.13 -7.93
C LEU A 181 4.48 -25.06 -7.13
N ASN A 182 4.51 -23.80 -7.57
CA ASN A 182 3.86 -22.70 -6.86
C ASN A 182 2.33 -22.70 -7.02
N ILE A 183 1.80 -23.28 -8.10
CA ILE A 183 0.36 -23.23 -8.44
C ILE A 183 -0.34 -24.59 -8.35
N SER A 184 0.40 -25.69 -8.32
CA SER A 184 -0.13 -27.06 -8.23
C SER A 184 -0.43 -27.48 -6.79
N GLN A 185 -1.34 -28.46 -6.66
CA GLN A 185 -1.55 -29.23 -5.44
C GLN A 185 -0.42 -30.23 -5.19
N ASP A 186 0.02 -30.94 -6.24
CA ASP A 186 1.13 -31.88 -6.16
C ASP A 186 2.48 -31.15 -6.31
N LYS A 187 2.92 -30.54 -5.21
CA LYS A 187 4.16 -29.73 -5.18
C LYS A 187 5.41 -30.58 -5.20
N GLU A 188 5.34 -31.77 -4.61
CA GLU A 188 6.45 -32.70 -4.50
C GLU A 188 6.82 -33.29 -5.85
N PHE A 189 5.83 -33.64 -6.69
CA PHE A 189 6.09 -34.07 -8.05
C PHE A 189 6.95 -33.06 -8.82
N TYR A 190 6.54 -31.79 -8.87
CA TYR A 190 7.27 -30.75 -9.60
C TYR A 190 8.61 -30.39 -8.96
N PHE A 191 8.72 -30.42 -7.63
CA PHE A 191 9.99 -30.22 -6.95
C PHE A 191 11.03 -31.26 -7.39
N ASN A 192 10.64 -32.53 -7.46
CA ASN A 192 11.53 -33.62 -7.83
C ASN A 192 11.98 -33.57 -9.31
N GLN A 193 11.35 -32.76 -10.15
CA GLN A 193 11.78 -32.51 -11.53
C GLN A 193 12.82 -31.39 -11.65
N ILE A 194 13.08 -30.63 -10.58
CA ILE A 194 14.03 -29.51 -10.60
C ILE A 194 15.43 -30.04 -10.26
N SER A 195 16.37 -29.87 -11.18
CA SER A 195 17.77 -30.27 -10.97
C SER A 195 18.42 -29.50 -9.83
N LYS A 196 19.22 -30.18 -8.99
CA LYS A 196 19.95 -29.59 -7.87
C LYS A 196 20.92 -28.48 -8.28
N ASP A 197 21.44 -28.54 -9.50
CA ASP A 197 22.38 -27.55 -10.05
C ASP A 197 21.66 -26.31 -10.63
N SER A 198 20.33 -26.34 -10.74
CA SER A 198 19.54 -25.22 -11.26
C SER A 198 19.49 -24.04 -10.29
N GLU A 199 19.46 -22.81 -10.83
CA GLU A 199 19.20 -21.60 -10.04
C GLU A 199 17.82 -21.61 -9.36
N PHE A 200 16.90 -22.45 -9.83
CA PHE A 200 15.56 -22.60 -9.25
C PHE A 200 15.51 -23.59 -8.08
N TYR A 201 16.51 -24.47 -7.92
CA TYR A 201 16.46 -25.50 -6.89
C TYR A 201 16.35 -24.91 -5.49
N LEU A 202 17.22 -23.94 -5.16
CA LEU A 202 17.21 -23.34 -3.83
C LEU A 202 15.90 -22.58 -3.55
N LYS A 203 15.33 -21.92 -4.57
CA LYS A 203 14.03 -21.24 -4.47
C LYS A 203 12.91 -22.25 -4.23
N ALA A 204 12.92 -23.37 -4.95
CA ALA A 204 11.95 -24.44 -4.83
C ALA A 204 12.06 -25.15 -3.46
N LEU A 205 13.28 -25.49 -3.04
CA LEU A 205 13.58 -26.11 -1.76
C LEU A 205 13.16 -25.22 -0.59
N SER A 206 13.38 -23.91 -0.70
CA SER A 206 12.85 -22.92 0.26
C SER A 206 11.33 -23.04 0.40
N LYS A 207 10.57 -23.20 -0.70
CA LYS A 207 9.11 -23.42 -0.62
C LYS A 207 8.76 -24.76 0.03
N MET A 208 9.44 -25.83 -0.35
CA MET A 208 9.19 -27.18 0.18
C MET A 208 9.53 -27.31 1.66
N SER A 209 10.54 -26.59 2.15
CA SER A 209 10.94 -26.55 3.58
C SER A 209 9.85 -26.03 4.53
N HIS A 210 8.83 -25.35 4.00
CA HIS A 210 7.67 -24.94 4.79
C HIS A 210 6.58 -26.01 4.90
N LEU A 211 6.65 -27.07 4.08
CA LEU A 211 5.64 -28.12 3.95
C LEU A 211 6.04 -29.40 4.67
N ASN A 212 7.32 -29.79 4.61
CA ASN A 212 7.80 -31.07 5.13
C ASN A 212 9.15 -30.89 5.88
N PRO A 213 9.32 -31.50 7.08
CA PRO A 213 10.58 -31.47 7.84
C PRO A 213 11.82 -32.01 7.09
N ILE A 214 11.68 -32.97 6.18
CA ILE A 214 12.81 -33.53 5.42
C ILE A 214 13.45 -32.45 4.54
N TYR A 215 12.62 -31.72 3.78
CA TYR A 215 13.09 -30.60 2.95
C TYR A 215 13.55 -29.41 3.78
N GLU A 216 13.06 -29.25 5.01
CA GLU A 216 13.58 -28.25 5.93
C GLU A 216 15.04 -28.52 6.28
N GLN A 217 15.37 -29.75 6.65
CA GLN A 217 16.74 -30.13 6.97
C GLN A 217 17.65 -29.98 5.74
N GLU A 218 17.20 -30.43 4.57
CA GLU A 218 17.95 -30.26 3.33
C GLU A 218 18.17 -28.77 3.00
N TYR A 219 17.16 -27.91 3.18
CA TYR A 219 17.28 -26.48 2.96
C TYR A 219 18.30 -25.83 3.88
N LEU A 220 18.21 -26.09 5.19
CA LEU A 220 19.15 -25.56 6.18
C LEU A 220 20.58 -25.98 5.89
N ASN A 221 20.80 -27.27 5.60
CA ASN A 221 22.13 -27.79 5.23
C ASN A 221 22.66 -27.12 3.95
N THR A 222 21.80 -26.95 2.94
CA THR A 222 22.18 -26.31 1.67
C THR A 222 22.58 -24.85 1.88
N LEU A 223 21.89 -24.11 2.74
CA LEU A 223 22.24 -22.72 3.06
C LEU A 223 23.60 -22.65 3.76
N LEU A 224 23.88 -23.53 4.72
CA LEU A 224 25.17 -23.59 5.41
C LEU A 224 26.32 -23.96 4.46
N LEU A 225 26.11 -24.94 3.57
CA LEU A 225 27.12 -25.32 2.56
C LEU A 225 27.44 -24.20 1.57
N LYS A 226 26.46 -23.31 1.30
CA LYS A 226 26.62 -22.12 0.45
C LYS A 226 27.11 -20.88 1.21
N ASP A 227 27.39 -21.00 2.51
CA ASP A 227 27.73 -19.90 3.41
C ASP A 227 26.68 -18.76 3.43
N ASP A 228 25.41 -19.09 3.16
CA ASP A 228 24.29 -18.15 3.23
C ASP A 228 23.70 -18.12 4.65
N VAL A 229 24.56 -17.72 5.61
CA VAL A 229 24.22 -17.62 7.03
C VAL A 229 23.06 -16.65 7.27
N LYS A 230 22.98 -15.57 6.48
CA LYS A 230 21.91 -14.57 6.63
C LYS A 230 20.54 -15.17 6.33
N THR A 231 20.38 -15.91 5.23
CA THR A 231 19.11 -16.56 4.89
C THR A 231 18.78 -17.66 5.89
N PHE A 232 19.80 -18.42 6.34
CA PHE A 232 19.65 -19.44 7.38
C PHE A 232 19.06 -18.85 8.66
N LEU A 233 19.69 -17.79 9.20
CA LEU A 233 19.25 -17.14 10.44
C LEU A 233 17.83 -16.59 10.31
N ASN A 234 17.49 -15.95 9.19
CA ASN A 234 16.14 -15.47 8.93
C ASN A 234 15.11 -16.61 8.92
N PHE A 235 15.44 -17.74 8.30
CA PHE A 235 14.56 -18.89 8.22
C PHE A 235 14.33 -19.52 9.61
N VAL A 236 15.41 -19.77 10.36
CA VAL A 236 15.36 -20.34 11.71
C VAL A 236 14.60 -19.41 12.66
N LYS A 237 14.88 -18.10 12.61
CA LYS A 237 14.12 -17.08 13.34
C LYS A 237 12.62 -17.20 13.04
N ASN A 238 12.22 -17.16 11.77
CA ASN A 238 10.81 -17.26 11.38
C ASN A 238 10.14 -18.56 11.87
N LYS A 239 10.87 -19.68 11.88
CA LYS A 239 10.39 -20.96 12.44
C LYS A 239 10.20 -20.86 13.95
N ALA A 240 11.13 -20.26 14.70
CA ALA A 240 11.00 -19.99 16.12
C ALA A 240 9.77 -19.13 16.43
N LEU A 241 9.60 -17.98 15.76
CA LEU A 241 8.43 -17.12 15.93
C LEU A 241 7.12 -17.89 15.71
N LYS A 242 7.04 -18.63 14.59
CA LYS A 242 5.84 -19.41 14.24
C LYS A 242 5.54 -20.51 15.26
N ALA A 243 6.57 -21.20 15.77
CA ALA A 243 6.42 -22.23 16.78
C ALA A 243 5.87 -21.65 18.09
N PHE A 244 6.41 -20.51 18.53
CA PHE A 244 5.94 -19.83 19.73
C PHE A 244 4.46 -19.45 19.65
N TYR A 245 4.03 -18.82 18.55
CA TYR A 245 2.62 -18.40 18.39
C TYR A 245 1.64 -19.57 18.22
N LYS A 246 2.14 -20.76 17.86
CA LYS A 246 1.38 -22.02 17.87
C LYS A 246 1.42 -22.75 19.21
N GLU A 247 2.11 -22.17 20.20
CA GLU A 247 2.36 -22.78 21.52
C GLU A 247 3.13 -24.11 21.46
N ASP A 248 3.87 -24.36 20.37
CA ASP A 248 4.82 -25.46 20.24
C ASP A 248 6.17 -25.02 20.82
N TYR A 249 6.27 -25.03 22.15
CA TYR A 249 7.44 -24.51 22.85
C TYR A 249 8.70 -25.37 22.65
N ASN A 250 8.55 -26.68 22.40
CA ASN A 250 9.70 -27.54 22.10
C ASN A 250 10.38 -27.14 20.79
N SER A 251 9.59 -26.94 19.73
CA SER A 251 10.12 -26.43 18.47
C SER A 251 10.67 -25.01 18.62
N PHE A 252 10.00 -24.15 19.39
CA PHE A 252 10.53 -22.80 19.68
C PHE A 252 11.91 -22.86 20.31
N GLN A 253 12.12 -23.68 21.34
CA GLN A 253 13.43 -23.84 21.98
C GLN A 253 14.48 -24.34 21.01
N LYS A 254 14.17 -25.40 20.24
CA LYS A 254 15.06 -25.94 19.22
C LYS A 254 15.54 -24.87 18.24
N TYR A 255 14.63 -24.07 17.68
CA TYR A 255 15.01 -23.03 16.71
C TYR A 255 15.67 -21.82 17.38
N TYR A 256 15.30 -21.48 18.62
CA TYR A 256 15.98 -20.44 19.39
C TYR A 256 17.45 -20.80 19.63
N GLU A 257 17.73 -22.01 20.11
CA GLU A 257 19.08 -22.52 20.34
C GLU A 257 19.86 -22.62 19.03
N MET A 258 19.22 -23.11 17.95
CA MET A 258 19.83 -23.16 16.63
C MET A 258 20.21 -21.77 16.12
N PHE A 259 19.36 -20.75 16.28
CA PHE A 259 19.67 -19.39 15.87
C PHE A 259 20.92 -18.85 16.58
N TYR A 260 20.96 -18.98 17.91
CA TYR A 260 22.05 -18.46 18.73
C TYR A 260 23.33 -19.31 18.65
N SER A 261 23.27 -20.54 18.14
CA SER A 261 24.46 -21.35 17.80
C SER A 261 25.25 -20.78 16.61
N PHE A 262 24.62 -19.95 15.77
CA PHE A 262 25.22 -19.37 14.57
C PHE A 262 25.22 -17.83 14.59
N ASN A 263 24.79 -17.21 15.68
CA ASN A 263 24.70 -15.76 15.79
C ASN A 263 24.84 -15.30 17.25
N ASP A 264 25.94 -14.62 17.56
CA ASP A 264 26.21 -14.13 18.91
C ASP A 264 25.45 -12.85 19.26
N LYS A 265 24.80 -12.21 18.28
CA LYS A 265 24.07 -10.96 18.49
C LYS A 265 22.63 -11.23 18.92
N GLU A 266 22.23 -10.65 20.05
CA GLU A 266 20.83 -10.69 20.50
C GLU A 266 19.86 -10.15 19.44
N ASP A 267 18.78 -10.90 19.18
CA ASP A 267 17.69 -10.53 18.28
C ASP A 267 16.46 -10.08 19.08
N SER A 268 15.87 -8.94 18.71
CA SER A 268 14.78 -8.33 19.47
C SER A 268 13.56 -9.25 19.60
N ASP A 269 13.15 -9.93 18.54
CA ASP A 269 11.95 -10.76 18.55
C ASP A 269 12.19 -12.02 19.37
N LEU A 270 13.34 -12.65 19.20
CA LEU A 270 13.68 -13.87 19.94
C LEU A 270 13.85 -13.59 21.43
N GLU A 271 14.48 -12.48 21.82
CA GLU A 271 14.58 -12.09 23.23
C GLU A 271 13.21 -11.79 23.83
N TRP A 272 12.34 -11.10 23.08
CA TRP A 272 10.95 -10.85 23.51
C TRP A 272 10.16 -12.15 23.73
N LEU A 273 10.20 -13.06 22.76
CA LEU A 273 9.48 -14.32 22.85
C LEU A 273 10.06 -15.25 23.93
N LYS A 274 11.38 -15.23 24.13
CA LYS A 274 12.03 -16.00 25.20
C LYS A 274 11.65 -15.46 26.59
N PHE A 275 11.52 -14.14 26.74
CA PHE A 275 10.91 -13.54 27.93
C PHE A 275 9.48 -14.06 28.15
N LEU A 276 8.62 -13.95 27.13
CA LEU A 276 7.22 -14.38 27.24
C LEU A 276 7.09 -15.88 27.51
N TYR A 277 7.99 -16.69 26.95
CA TYR A 277 8.08 -18.13 27.24
C TYR A 277 8.29 -18.38 28.73
N TYR A 278 9.31 -17.78 29.35
CA TYR A 278 9.59 -17.96 30.77
C TYR A 278 8.45 -17.43 31.64
N TYR A 279 7.87 -16.28 31.27
CA TYR A 279 6.71 -15.73 31.97
C TYR A 279 5.50 -16.68 31.94
N LYS A 280 5.17 -17.24 30.77
CA LYS A 280 4.09 -18.23 30.61
C LYS A 280 4.38 -19.52 31.40
N SER A 281 5.63 -19.98 31.40
CA SER A 281 6.10 -21.16 32.14
C SER A 281 6.24 -20.93 33.65
N LYS A 282 5.93 -19.73 34.16
CA LYS A 282 6.03 -19.33 35.57
C LYS A 282 7.45 -19.31 36.14
N ASP A 283 8.46 -19.30 35.28
CA ASP A 283 9.86 -19.06 35.67
C ASP A 283 10.13 -17.55 35.68
N LEU A 284 9.73 -16.91 36.78
CA LEU A 284 9.73 -15.45 36.89
C LEU A 284 11.14 -14.84 36.98
N ASP A 285 12.12 -15.58 37.49
CA ASP A 285 13.51 -15.12 37.59
C ASP A 285 14.17 -15.08 36.21
N LEU A 286 14.00 -16.12 35.40
CA LEU A 286 14.47 -16.10 34.02
C LEU A 286 13.67 -15.12 33.15
N ALA A 287 12.36 -14.99 33.39
CA ALA A 287 11.54 -13.98 32.71
C ALA A 287 12.07 -12.56 33.00
N LYS A 288 12.36 -12.23 34.27
CA LYS A 288 12.93 -10.94 34.66
C LYS A 288 14.27 -10.69 33.97
N THR A 289 15.14 -11.69 33.96
CA THR A 289 16.45 -11.61 33.31
C THR A 289 16.33 -11.31 31.82
N LYS A 290 15.43 -12.02 31.12
CA LYS A 290 15.19 -11.81 29.68
C LYS A 290 14.48 -10.51 29.37
N LEU A 291 13.56 -10.05 30.21
CA LEU A 291 12.95 -8.72 30.06
C LEU A 291 13.99 -7.60 30.18
N LEU A 292 14.96 -7.74 31.10
CA LEU A 292 16.05 -6.77 31.25
C LEU A 292 17.00 -6.76 30.05
N SER A 293 17.36 -7.93 29.48
CA SER A 293 18.11 -7.99 28.21
C SER A 293 17.32 -7.32 27.08
N TYR A 294 16.01 -7.60 26.98
CA TYR A 294 15.14 -7.04 25.95
C TYR A 294 14.99 -5.50 26.04
N LYS A 295 15.19 -4.90 27.23
CA LYS A 295 15.00 -3.46 27.48
C LYS A 295 15.65 -2.56 26.42
N LYS A 296 16.83 -2.93 25.92
CA LYS A 296 17.56 -2.14 24.91
C LYS A 296 16.89 -2.09 23.53
N PHE A 297 15.96 -3.01 23.24
CA PHE A 297 15.20 -3.06 21.99
C PHE A 297 13.84 -2.36 22.07
N SER A 298 13.36 -2.10 23.29
CA SER A 298 12.05 -1.46 23.49
C SER A 298 12.16 0.04 23.27
N ASN A 299 11.41 0.56 22.29
CA ASN A 299 11.19 1.99 22.10
C ASN A 299 9.99 2.52 22.92
N ASP A 300 9.21 1.62 23.52
CA ASP A 300 8.09 1.98 24.41
C ASP A 300 8.60 2.07 25.85
N PRO A 301 8.64 3.27 26.47
CA PRO A 301 9.15 3.44 27.83
C PRO A 301 8.29 2.72 28.88
N TYR A 302 7.03 2.41 28.56
CA TYR A 302 6.09 1.78 29.49
C TYR A 302 6.04 0.26 29.39
N GLN A 303 6.54 -0.33 28.29
CA GLN A 303 6.51 -1.77 28.09
C GLN A 303 7.26 -2.51 29.19
N ILE A 304 8.51 -2.13 29.45
CA ILE A 304 9.38 -2.82 30.40
C ILE A 304 8.84 -2.67 31.83
N GLU A 305 8.36 -1.48 32.19
CA GLU A 305 7.79 -1.24 33.52
C GLU A 305 6.49 -2.02 33.73
N TYR A 306 5.60 -2.02 32.73
CA TYR A 306 4.36 -2.79 32.75
C TYR A 306 4.62 -4.28 33.02
N TRP A 307 5.51 -4.89 32.24
CA TRP A 307 5.82 -6.31 32.41
C TRP A 307 6.59 -6.60 33.70
N SER A 308 7.45 -5.69 34.15
CA SER A 308 8.14 -5.83 35.44
C SER A 308 7.15 -5.88 36.61
N LYS A 309 6.12 -5.02 36.60
CA LYS A 309 5.05 -5.06 37.61
C LYS A 309 4.29 -6.39 37.60
N LEU A 310 4.00 -6.93 36.41
CA LEU A 310 3.34 -8.23 36.27
C LEU A 310 4.21 -9.39 36.79
N ILE A 311 5.52 -9.38 36.54
CA ILE A 311 6.44 -10.39 37.07
C ILE A 311 6.50 -10.33 38.60
N GLU A 312 6.54 -9.12 39.16
CA GLU A 312 6.61 -8.91 40.61
C GLU A 312 5.25 -9.09 41.32
N ASN A 313 4.20 -9.44 40.58
CA ASN A 313 2.82 -9.51 41.07
C ASN A 313 2.37 -8.21 41.78
N LYS A 314 2.85 -7.06 41.28
CA LYS A 314 2.52 -5.72 41.79
C LYS A 314 1.41 -5.08 40.98
N ASN A 315 0.77 -4.08 41.58
CA ASN A 315 -0.31 -3.36 40.92
C ASN A 315 0.26 -2.41 39.84
N ILE A 316 -0.26 -2.53 38.61
CA ILE A 316 0.09 -1.62 37.49
C ILE A 316 -0.32 -0.16 37.75
N ASN A 317 -1.22 0.11 38.71
CA ASN A 317 -1.55 1.46 39.15
C ASN A 317 -0.33 2.22 39.72
N GLU A 318 0.70 1.51 40.18
CA GLU A 318 1.94 2.10 40.69
C GLU A 318 2.86 2.65 39.59
N ILE A 319 2.57 2.37 38.31
CA ILE A 319 3.37 2.85 37.19
C ILE A 319 3.19 4.37 37.07
N ASN A 320 4.30 5.10 37.10
CA ASN A 320 4.27 6.55 37.01
C ASN A 320 4.09 6.99 35.56
N ILE A 321 3.02 7.72 35.28
CA ILE A 321 2.74 8.30 33.96
C ILE A 321 2.63 9.82 34.11
N LYS A 322 3.00 10.55 33.06
CA LYS A 322 2.87 12.00 33.00
C LYS A 322 1.38 12.36 32.89
N ASP A 323 1.01 13.55 33.34
CA ASP A 323 -0.37 14.05 33.15
C ASP A 323 -0.68 14.42 31.70
N SER A 324 0.36 14.60 30.87
CA SER A 324 0.18 15.12 29.52
C SER A 324 1.24 14.65 28.53
N TYR A 325 0.78 14.29 27.33
CA TYR A 325 1.56 13.67 26.25
C TYR A 325 1.26 14.28 24.90
N LYS A 326 2.26 14.29 24.04
CA LYS A 326 2.12 14.48 22.60
C LYS A 326 1.52 13.23 21.94
N VAL A 327 0.85 13.37 20.79
CA VAL A 327 0.34 12.21 20.02
C VAL A 327 1.46 11.24 19.66
N SER A 328 2.64 11.77 19.31
CA SER A 328 3.84 10.99 18.98
C SER A 328 4.42 10.22 20.17
N GLU A 329 4.10 10.61 21.40
CA GLU A 329 4.51 9.94 22.65
C GLU A 329 3.49 8.89 23.11
N ILE A 330 2.31 8.79 22.48
CA ILE A 330 1.29 7.81 22.87
C ILE A 330 1.71 6.43 22.33
N THR A 331 2.14 5.58 23.25
CA THR A 331 2.53 4.21 22.93
C THR A 331 1.42 3.20 23.23
N PRO A 332 1.48 1.98 22.66
CA PRO A 332 0.53 0.92 22.99
C PRO A 332 0.47 0.60 24.48
N TYR A 333 1.61 0.53 25.18
CA TYR A 333 1.61 0.23 26.61
C TYR A 333 1.14 1.39 27.47
N LEU A 334 1.42 2.65 27.10
CA LEU A 334 0.80 3.80 27.77
C LEU A 334 -0.73 3.73 27.65
N SER A 335 -1.23 3.45 26.45
CA SER A 335 -2.67 3.33 26.18
C SER A 335 -3.29 2.20 27.00
N LEU A 336 -2.60 1.06 27.11
CA LEU A 336 -3.03 -0.08 27.91
C LEU A 336 -3.06 0.24 29.41
N ILE A 337 -2.06 0.95 29.92
CA ILE A 337 -2.01 1.37 31.33
C ILE A 337 -3.17 2.33 31.61
N VAL A 338 -3.34 3.38 30.81
CA VAL A 338 -4.46 4.33 30.95
C VAL A 338 -5.79 3.60 30.96
N TYR A 339 -6.01 2.68 30.01
CA TYR A 339 -7.22 1.88 29.92
C TYR A 339 -7.46 1.02 31.17
N LYS A 340 -6.46 0.27 31.64
CA LYS A 340 -6.62 -0.65 32.78
C LYS A 340 -6.70 0.04 34.13
N THR A 341 -6.06 1.20 34.28
CA THR A 341 -5.96 1.92 35.56
C THR A 341 -7.02 3.01 35.72
N GLY A 342 -7.65 3.45 34.62
CA GLY A 342 -8.58 4.58 34.62
C GLY A 342 -7.91 5.95 34.82
N LYS A 343 -6.57 6.01 34.79
CA LYS A 343 -5.84 7.28 34.91
C LYS A 343 -6.16 8.17 33.71
N SER A 344 -6.37 9.46 33.96
CA SER A 344 -6.62 10.45 32.90
C SER A 344 -5.30 11.04 32.39
N ILE A 345 -5.21 11.27 31.08
CA ILE A 345 -4.09 11.98 30.45
C ILE A 345 -4.61 13.10 29.55
N THR A 346 -3.82 14.15 29.38
CA THR A 346 -4.12 15.28 28.48
C THR A 346 -3.25 15.22 27.22
N ILE A 347 -3.87 15.25 26.04
CA ILE A 347 -3.12 15.27 24.78
C ILE A 347 -2.72 16.72 24.43
N LYS A 348 -1.41 16.97 24.32
CA LYS A 348 -0.84 18.26 23.89
C LYS A 348 -0.96 18.38 22.37
N LYS A 349 -1.49 19.51 21.92
CA LYS A 349 -1.44 19.91 20.51
C LYS A 349 -0.05 20.49 20.23
N GLU A 350 0.66 19.95 19.25
CA GLU A 350 2.04 20.34 19.00
C GLU A 350 2.16 21.47 17.99
N ASN A 351 1.32 21.47 16.94
CA ASN A 351 1.21 22.55 15.97
C ASN A 351 -0.16 22.51 15.26
N PRO A 352 -0.71 23.65 14.83
CA PRO A 352 -1.88 23.62 13.96
C PRO A 352 -1.53 22.86 12.68
N CYS A 353 -2.37 21.89 12.32
CA CYS A 353 -2.24 21.21 11.05
C CYS A 353 -2.25 22.21 9.89
N PRO A 354 -1.43 21.99 8.84
CA PRO A 354 -1.38 22.86 7.68
C PRO A 354 -2.78 23.17 7.16
N ASN A 355 -3.20 24.42 7.29
CA ASN A 355 -4.48 24.90 6.83
C ASN A 355 -4.24 26.16 6.00
N LYS A 356 -3.84 25.95 4.75
CA LYS A 356 -3.58 27.01 3.79
C LYS A 356 -4.59 26.86 2.67
N TYR A 357 -5.59 27.72 2.63
CA TYR A 357 -6.48 27.78 1.48
C TYR A 357 -5.80 28.52 0.33
N GLY A 358 -5.96 28.04 -0.91
CA GLY A 358 -5.30 28.57 -2.10
C GLY A 358 -5.82 27.91 -3.38
N GLU A 359 -5.14 28.17 -4.50
CA GLU A 359 -5.54 27.69 -5.83
C GLU A 359 -5.80 26.18 -5.86
N ILE A 360 -4.90 25.42 -5.25
CA ILE A 360 -4.98 23.96 -5.28
C ILE A 360 -6.17 23.49 -4.44
N ALA A 361 -6.40 24.08 -3.27
CA ALA A 361 -7.53 23.74 -2.41
C ALA A 361 -8.87 23.99 -3.12
N GLU A 362 -8.94 25.10 -3.84
CA GLU A 362 -10.09 25.50 -4.63
C GLU A 362 -10.38 24.55 -5.79
N ILE A 363 -9.35 24.20 -6.57
CA ILE A 363 -9.45 23.22 -7.66
C ILE A 363 -9.89 21.85 -7.12
N LEU A 364 -9.34 21.42 -5.98
CA LEU A 364 -9.72 20.16 -5.35
C LEU A 364 -11.18 20.15 -4.92
N ASN A 365 -11.68 21.21 -4.27
CA ASN A 365 -13.09 21.31 -3.88
C ASN A 365 -14.02 21.26 -5.10
N LYS A 366 -13.61 21.90 -6.19
CA LYS A 366 -14.34 21.87 -7.45
C LYS A 366 -14.36 20.48 -8.08
N LEU A 367 -13.19 19.86 -8.27
CA LEU A 367 -13.12 18.48 -8.75
C LEU A 367 -13.94 17.54 -7.87
N LYS A 368 -13.92 17.73 -6.54
CA LYS A 368 -14.66 16.92 -5.58
C LYS A 368 -16.17 16.99 -5.81
N SER A 369 -16.69 18.16 -6.21
CA SER A 369 -18.10 18.35 -6.57
C SER A 369 -18.48 17.71 -7.92
N ILE A 370 -17.50 17.47 -8.79
CA ILE A 370 -17.69 16.93 -10.15
C ILE A 370 -17.53 15.40 -10.16
N ASP A 371 -16.45 14.92 -9.55
CA ASP A 371 -16.05 13.53 -9.43
C ASP A 371 -14.97 13.41 -8.34
N TYR A 372 -15.30 12.70 -7.27
CA TYR A 372 -14.41 12.51 -6.13
C TYR A 372 -13.09 11.78 -6.51
N LYS A 373 -13.09 10.90 -7.52
CA LYS A 373 -11.86 10.24 -8.00
C LYS A 373 -10.91 11.25 -8.62
N LEU A 374 -11.42 12.21 -9.39
CA LEU A 374 -10.58 13.27 -9.97
C LEU A 374 -9.94 14.13 -8.88
N ALA A 375 -10.71 14.50 -7.85
CA ALA A 375 -10.17 15.25 -6.71
C ALA A 375 -9.10 14.46 -5.95
N TRP A 376 -9.32 13.15 -5.75
CA TRP A 376 -8.35 12.27 -5.12
C TRP A 376 -7.04 12.18 -5.90
N THR A 377 -7.13 11.88 -7.20
CA THR A 377 -5.98 11.80 -8.10
C THR A 377 -5.19 13.11 -8.10
N GLU A 378 -5.87 14.24 -8.22
CA GLU A 378 -5.25 15.57 -8.15
C GLU A 378 -4.59 15.81 -6.79
N GLY A 379 -5.27 15.49 -5.69
CA GLY A 379 -4.75 15.70 -4.34
C GLY A 379 -3.48 14.91 -4.08
N VAL A 380 -3.44 13.63 -4.48
CA VAL A 380 -2.25 12.78 -4.36
C VAL A 380 -1.10 13.32 -5.20
N TYR A 381 -1.37 13.77 -6.42
CA TYR A 381 -0.35 14.38 -7.28
C TYR A 381 0.22 15.67 -6.69
N GLN A 382 -0.64 16.55 -6.16
CA GLN A 382 -0.22 17.81 -5.56
C GLN A 382 0.54 17.60 -4.23
N VAL A 383 0.27 16.53 -3.49
CA VAL A 383 1.12 16.10 -2.35
C VAL A 383 2.54 15.80 -2.81
N LYS A 384 2.72 15.03 -3.90
CA LYS A 384 4.07 14.74 -4.45
C LYS A 384 4.81 16.02 -4.85
N LYS A 385 4.07 17.07 -5.26
CA LYS A 385 4.59 18.41 -5.57
C LYS A 385 4.78 19.33 -4.35
N GLY A 386 4.61 18.82 -3.13
CA GLY A 386 4.83 19.57 -1.90
C GLY A 386 3.72 20.55 -1.53
N LYS A 387 2.51 20.45 -2.11
CA LYS A 387 1.38 21.35 -1.83
C LYS A 387 0.54 20.93 -0.61
N CYS A 388 1.20 20.38 0.40
CA CYS A 388 0.61 19.76 1.57
C CYS A 388 -0.49 20.58 2.26
N GLY A 389 -0.25 21.87 2.53
CA GLY A 389 -1.20 22.72 3.24
C GLY A 389 -2.49 23.02 2.48
N GLU A 390 -2.39 23.13 1.14
CA GLU A 390 -3.56 23.36 0.28
C GLU A 390 -4.36 22.09 0.11
N VAL A 391 -3.70 20.96 -0.15
CA VAL A 391 -4.36 19.65 -0.24
C VAL A 391 -5.04 19.30 1.08
N TYR A 392 -4.37 19.46 2.23
CA TYR A 392 -4.94 19.11 3.52
C TYR A 392 -6.19 19.93 3.88
N SER A 393 -6.27 21.19 3.42
CA SER A 393 -7.43 22.06 3.69
C SER A 393 -8.70 21.66 2.93
N ALA A 394 -8.57 21.05 1.75
CA ALA A 394 -9.70 20.64 0.89
C ALA A 394 -9.96 19.12 0.89
N LEU A 395 -8.90 18.34 1.02
CA LEU A 395 -8.89 16.88 0.93
C LEU A 395 -7.94 16.27 1.99
N PRO A 396 -8.26 16.41 3.29
CA PRO A 396 -7.40 15.95 4.39
C PRO A 396 -6.99 14.47 4.27
N GLU A 397 -7.88 13.61 3.79
CA GLU A 397 -7.64 12.19 3.48
C GLU A 397 -6.50 11.95 2.49
N ALA A 398 -6.24 12.88 1.57
CA ALA A 398 -5.09 12.85 0.68
C ALA A 398 -3.88 13.51 1.37
N GLY A 399 -4.10 14.69 1.96
CA GLY A 399 -3.08 15.53 2.59
C GLY A 399 -2.35 14.90 3.78
N VAL A 400 -2.95 13.91 4.46
CA VAL A 400 -2.28 13.17 5.54
C VAL A 400 -0.95 12.53 5.13
N ARG A 401 -0.75 12.26 3.82
CA ARG A 401 0.49 11.72 3.26
C ARG A 401 1.71 12.63 3.43
N CYS A 402 1.49 13.89 3.81
CA CYS A 402 2.54 14.82 4.16
C CYS A 402 3.12 14.61 5.56
N PHE A 403 2.51 13.76 6.38
CA PHE A 403 2.93 13.55 7.76
C PHE A 403 3.26 12.08 8.04
N SER A 404 4.06 11.86 9.08
CA SER A 404 4.27 10.50 9.60
C SER A 404 2.97 9.94 10.18
N GLN A 405 2.85 8.62 10.25
CA GLN A 405 1.65 7.97 10.80
C GLN A 405 1.37 8.32 12.28
N LEU A 406 2.39 8.78 13.02
CA LEU A 406 2.28 9.16 14.43
C LEU A 406 2.08 10.67 14.65
N HIS A 407 2.02 11.46 13.58
CA HIS A 407 1.75 12.89 13.66
C HIS A 407 0.27 13.16 13.97
N GLU A 408 -0.04 14.23 14.72
CA GLU A 408 -1.42 14.55 15.12
C GLU A 408 -2.35 14.79 13.91
N CYS A 409 -1.82 15.40 12.85
CA CYS A 409 -2.55 15.65 11.59
C CYS A 409 -2.81 14.39 10.75
N SER A 410 -2.33 13.22 11.19
CA SER A 410 -2.65 11.94 10.54
C SER A 410 -3.93 11.32 11.10
N TYR A 411 -4.56 11.92 12.11
CA TYR A 411 -5.79 11.43 12.77
C TYR A 411 -7.03 12.24 12.31
N VAL A 412 -7.23 12.33 11.00
CA VAL A 412 -8.33 13.06 10.37
C VAL A 412 -9.64 12.28 10.37
N LYS A 413 -10.77 12.99 10.27
CA LYS A 413 -12.12 12.43 10.08
C LYS A 413 -12.82 12.98 8.84
N PRO A 414 -12.27 12.72 7.63
CA PRO A 414 -12.65 13.35 6.36
C PRO A 414 -14.06 13.00 5.86
N PHE A 415 -14.63 11.89 6.30
CA PHE A 415 -15.87 11.30 5.77
C PHE A 415 -17.07 11.55 6.69
N GLY A 416 -17.02 12.61 7.50
CA GLY A 416 -18.09 12.97 8.42
C GLY A 416 -18.18 12.07 9.66
N SER A 417 -19.26 12.25 10.43
CA SER A 417 -19.47 11.49 11.67
C SER A 417 -20.01 10.10 11.40
N VAL A 418 -19.48 9.10 12.10
CA VAL A 418 -19.98 7.72 12.03
C VAL A 418 -20.99 7.47 13.15
N LYS A 419 -22.10 6.80 12.85
CA LYS A 419 -23.15 6.45 13.83
C LYS A 419 -23.26 4.92 14.00
N PRO A 420 -23.43 4.41 15.25
CA PRO A 420 -23.42 5.15 16.52
C PRO A 420 -22.05 5.76 16.86
N LYS A 421 -22.04 6.85 17.64
CA LYS A 421 -20.84 7.68 17.88
C LYS A 421 -19.71 6.90 18.55
N GLU A 422 -20.04 5.89 19.34
CA GLU A 422 -19.10 4.96 19.99
C GLU A 422 -18.19 4.22 19.00
N PHE A 423 -18.62 3.97 17.76
CA PHE A 423 -17.79 3.31 16.75
C PHE A 423 -16.94 4.26 15.93
N GLU A 424 -17.13 5.58 16.05
CA GLU A 424 -16.45 6.53 15.18
C GLU A 424 -14.93 6.43 15.29
N ASN A 425 -14.39 6.42 16.52
CA ASN A 425 -12.95 6.39 16.71
C ASN A 425 -12.33 5.08 16.22
N ILE A 426 -12.96 3.93 16.48
CA ILE A 426 -12.42 2.63 16.04
C ILE A 426 -12.49 2.47 14.52
N ILE A 427 -13.57 2.92 13.87
CA ILE A 427 -13.69 2.85 12.41
C ILE A 427 -12.66 3.75 11.73
N TYR A 428 -12.46 4.98 12.21
CA TYR A 428 -11.42 5.85 11.67
C TYR A 428 -10.00 5.32 11.94
N ALA A 429 -9.77 4.67 13.09
CA ALA A 429 -8.51 4.01 13.38
C ALA A 429 -8.25 2.83 12.41
N ILE A 430 -9.27 2.03 12.11
CA ILE A 430 -9.21 0.97 11.10
C ILE A 430 -8.90 1.56 9.72
N MET A 431 -9.62 2.59 9.27
CA MET A 431 -9.37 3.23 7.97
C MET A 431 -7.94 3.77 7.84
N LYS A 432 -7.44 4.41 8.90
CA LYS A 432 -6.06 4.90 8.95
C LYS A 432 -5.06 3.76 8.80
N GLN A 433 -5.28 2.66 9.52
CA GLN A 433 -4.36 1.52 9.53
C GLN A 433 -4.39 0.71 8.22
N GLU A 434 -5.58 0.50 7.67
CA GLU A 434 -5.79 -0.38 6.51
C GLU A 434 -5.44 0.28 5.18
N SER A 435 -5.75 1.57 5.02
CA SER A 435 -5.60 2.26 3.73
C SER A 435 -4.89 3.61 3.81
N PHE A 436 -4.60 4.09 5.02
CA PHE A 436 -4.21 5.47 5.26
C PHE A 436 -5.15 6.46 4.53
N PHE A 437 -6.44 6.18 4.68
CA PHE A 437 -7.57 6.87 4.05
C PHE A 437 -7.58 6.87 2.51
N ASN A 438 -6.91 5.91 1.85
CA ASN A 438 -7.03 5.72 0.40
C ASN A 438 -8.33 4.99 0.05
N PRO A 439 -9.31 5.62 -0.63
CA PRO A 439 -10.55 4.96 -0.99
C PRO A 439 -10.40 3.99 -2.16
N TYR A 440 -9.32 4.09 -2.96
CA TYR A 440 -9.13 3.32 -4.19
C TYR A 440 -8.06 2.23 -4.07
N VAL A 441 -7.46 2.04 -2.89
CA VAL A 441 -6.40 1.04 -2.72
C VAL A 441 -6.93 -0.39 -2.84
N ILE A 442 -6.19 -1.22 -3.57
CA ILE A 442 -6.39 -2.66 -3.66
C ILE A 442 -5.12 -3.34 -3.14
N SER A 443 -5.22 -4.19 -2.13
CA SER A 443 -4.06 -4.98 -1.67
C SER A 443 -3.74 -6.13 -2.61
N TRP A 444 -2.55 -6.74 -2.44
CA TRP A 444 -2.18 -7.97 -3.14
C TRP A 444 -3.17 -9.14 -2.92
N SER A 445 -4.02 -9.06 -1.87
CA SER A 445 -5.02 -10.08 -1.55
C SER A 445 -6.40 -9.72 -2.11
N ASN A 446 -6.47 -8.72 -3.00
CA ASN A 446 -7.68 -8.12 -3.53
C ASN A 446 -8.58 -7.51 -2.44
N ALA A 447 -7.99 -7.04 -1.34
CA ALA A 447 -8.74 -6.30 -0.33
C ALA A 447 -8.96 -4.86 -0.81
N VAL A 448 -10.18 -4.35 -0.72
CA VAL A 448 -10.61 -3.14 -1.45
C VAL A 448 -10.96 -1.98 -0.51
N GLY A 449 -10.50 -0.79 -0.87
CA GLY A 449 -10.95 0.49 -0.35
C GLY A 449 -10.52 0.78 1.09
N LEU A 450 -11.23 1.71 1.73
CA LEU A 450 -10.81 2.31 3.00
C LEU A 450 -10.58 1.30 4.14
N THR A 451 -11.33 0.21 4.14
CA THR A 451 -11.36 -0.79 5.22
C THR A 451 -10.93 -2.18 4.77
N GLN A 452 -10.37 -2.30 3.56
CA GLN A 452 -9.70 -3.50 3.06
C GLN A 452 -10.53 -4.78 3.22
N PHE A 453 -11.77 -4.77 2.74
CA PHE A 453 -12.55 -6.00 2.64
C PHE A 453 -12.08 -6.83 1.45
N ILE A 454 -11.77 -8.12 1.67
CA ILE A 454 -11.56 -9.09 0.59
C ILE A 454 -12.90 -9.51 -0.04
N PRO A 455 -12.94 -9.96 -1.31
CA PRO A 455 -14.20 -10.16 -2.02
C PRO A 455 -15.16 -11.13 -1.33
N LYS A 456 -14.65 -12.27 -0.86
CA LYS A 456 -15.45 -13.26 -0.13
C LYS A 456 -16.17 -12.65 1.08
N THR A 457 -15.47 -11.82 1.86
CA THR A 457 -16.04 -11.16 3.04
C THR A 457 -16.97 -10.01 2.64
N GLY A 458 -16.60 -9.24 1.62
CA GLY A 458 -17.41 -8.14 1.08
C GLY A 458 -18.78 -8.60 0.60
N TYR A 459 -18.84 -9.59 -0.30
CA TYR A 459 -20.12 -10.13 -0.78
C TYR A 459 -20.97 -10.74 0.33
N HIS A 460 -20.34 -11.40 1.31
CA HIS A 460 -21.05 -11.90 2.48
C HIS A 460 -21.63 -10.76 3.32
N ALA A 461 -20.84 -9.72 3.61
CA ALA A 461 -21.28 -8.55 4.37
C ALA A 461 -22.43 -7.81 3.66
N ALA A 462 -22.31 -7.58 2.34
CA ALA A 462 -23.36 -6.95 1.53
C ALA A 462 -24.72 -7.64 1.69
N LYS A 463 -24.73 -8.98 1.61
CA LYS A 463 -25.94 -9.80 1.83
C LYS A 463 -26.51 -9.62 3.25
N GLN A 464 -25.65 -9.52 4.27
CA GLN A 464 -26.09 -9.33 5.66
C GLN A 464 -26.62 -7.93 5.93
N ILE A 465 -26.09 -6.93 5.21
CA ILE A 465 -26.49 -5.52 5.32
C ILE A 465 -27.76 -5.24 4.49
N GLY A 466 -28.09 -6.10 3.52
CA GLY A 466 -29.25 -5.93 2.63
C GLY A 466 -28.97 -5.07 1.40
N LEU A 467 -27.71 -4.99 0.97
CA LEU A 467 -27.33 -4.33 -0.29
C LEU A 467 -27.46 -5.31 -1.45
N ASN A 468 -28.51 -5.12 -2.26
CA ASN A 468 -28.70 -5.84 -3.51
C ASN A 468 -27.79 -5.21 -4.60
N ASP A 469 -27.37 -6.01 -5.58
CA ASP A 469 -26.53 -5.58 -6.72
C ASP A 469 -25.19 -4.93 -6.31
N PHE A 470 -24.60 -5.38 -5.20
CA PHE A 470 -23.29 -4.92 -4.74
C PHE A 470 -22.16 -5.50 -5.59
N ASP A 471 -21.27 -4.64 -6.08
CA ASP A 471 -19.94 -5.02 -6.59
C ASP A 471 -18.84 -4.49 -5.66
N MET A 472 -17.67 -5.13 -5.66
CA MET A 472 -16.53 -4.69 -4.85
C MET A 472 -16.12 -3.24 -5.12
N VAL A 473 -16.31 -2.71 -6.34
CA VAL A 473 -16.02 -1.29 -6.64
C VAL A 473 -16.90 -0.32 -5.88
N ASP A 474 -18.05 -0.75 -5.35
CA ASP A 474 -18.89 0.09 -4.50
C ASP A 474 -18.21 0.45 -3.17
N LEU A 475 -17.19 -0.31 -2.74
CA LEU A 475 -16.38 0.01 -1.55
C LEU A 475 -15.41 1.17 -1.76
N TYR A 476 -15.26 1.68 -2.99
CA TYR A 476 -14.57 2.93 -3.23
C TYR A 476 -15.36 4.14 -2.71
N LYS A 477 -16.68 3.99 -2.50
CA LYS A 477 -17.53 5.02 -1.89
C LYS A 477 -17.32 4.98 -0.37
N PRO A 478 -16.87 6.09 0.26
CA PRO A 478 -16.61 6.11 1.70
C PRO A 478 -17.80 5.67 2.57
N ASP A 479 -19.03 6.05 2.19
CA ASP A 479 -20.25 5.69 2.92
C ASP A 479 -20.46 4.17 3.00
N ASN A 480 -20.21 3.46 1.89
CA ASN A 480 -20.28 2.00 1.85
C ASN A 480 -19.18 1.37 2.69
N ALA A 481 -17.94 1.87 2.59
CA ALA A 481 -16.84 1.37 3.40
C ALA A 481 -17.10 1.55 4.91
N ILE A 482 -17.66 2.69 5.33
CA ILE A 482 -18.10 2.96 6.71
C ILE A 482 -19.19 1.96 7.13
N LEU A 483 -20.19 1.73 6.27
CA LEU A 483 -21.29 0.81 6.55
C LEU A 483 -20.81 -0.63 6.79
N PHE A 484 -19.88 -1.10 5.95
CA PHE A 484 -19.27 -2.43 6.08
C PHE A 484 -18.39 -2.53 7.32
N ALA A 485 -17.58 -1.52 7.59
CA ALA A 485 -16.73 -1.46 8.78
C ALA A 485 -17.56 -1.53 10.07
N LYS A 486 -18.67 -0.77 10.11
CA LYS A 486 -19.61 -0.80 11.23
C LYS A 486 -20.20 -2.19 11.44
N TRP A 487 -20.73 -2.81 10.38
CA TRP A 487 -21.28 -4.16 10.47
C TRP A 487 -20.25 -5.16 11.00
N TYR A 488 -19.00 -5.07 10.52
CA TYR A 488 -17.95 -5.99 10.92
C TYR A 488 -17.47 -5.77 12.36
N VAL A 489 -17.27 -4.52 12.78
CA VAL A 489 -16.93 -4.19 14.17
C VAL A 489 -18.03 -4.65 15.13
N GLN A 490 -19.31 -4.40 14.80
CA GLN A 490 -20.44 -4.89 15.59
C GLN A 490 -20.42 -6.42 15.71
N LYS A 491 -20.18 -7.12 14.59
CA LYS A 491 -20.07 -8.57 14.58
C LYS A 491 -18.94 -9.05 15.50
N LEU A 492 -17.76 -8.43 15.44
CA LEU A 492 -16.61 -8.81 16.27
C LEU A 492 -16.82 -8.56 17.76
N LEU A 493 -17.55 -7.50 18.13
CA LEU A 493 -17.82 -7.16 19.53
C LEU A 493 -18.98 -7.96 20.15
N ASN A 494 -19.86 -8.51 19.31
CA ASN A 494 -20.97 -9.36 19.74
C ASN A 494 -20.62 -10.88 19.67
N MET A 495 -19.37 -11.22 19.36
CA MET A 495 -18.82 -12.59 19.44
C MET A 495 -18.34 -12.87 20.85
#